data_AF-A0A7S4MBS8-F1
#
_entry.id   AF-A0A7S4MBS8-F1
#
_cell.length_a   1.000
_cell.length_b   1.000
_cell.length_c   1.000
_cell.angle_alpha   90.00
_cell.angle_beta   90.00
_cell.angle_gamma   90.00
#
_symmetry.space_group_name_H-M   'P 1'
#
loop_
_entity.id
_entity.type
_entity.pdbx_description
1 polymer ?
#
loop_
_entity_poly.entity_id
_entity_poly.type
_entity_poly.pdbx_seq_one_letter_code
_entity_poly.pdbx_strand_id
1 'polypeptide(L)'
;IIGTIQGFIENEQSRAFEARWLSLDPAEIPVAGPSNPPSDYTRLYYDMVITAAKAIELLQSEGNFHLHSRISGEIWADALRRVEFEGISEYIKFDANGDLQAAYNV
;
A
#
# COMPACT_ATOMS: atom_id res chain seq x y z
N ILE A 1 12.92 -1.68 -15.27
CA ILE A 1 13.21 -3.06 -14.84
C ILE A 1 11.90 -3.62 -14.32
N ILE A 2 11.34 -4.65 -14.94
CA ILE A 2 10.15 -5.34 -14.42
C ILE A 2 10.72 -6.39 -13.46
N GLY A 3 10.88 -6.00 -12.20
CA GLY A 3 11.29 -6.93 -11.15
C GLY A 3 10.18 -7.94 -10.91
N THR A 4 10.51 -9.22 -10.91
CA THR A 4 9.65 -10.27 -10.35
C THR A 4 9.61 -10.10 -8.83
N ILE A 5 8.42 -9.86 -8.28
CA ILE A 5 8.19 -9.89 -6.83
C ILE A 5 8.39 -11.35 -6.39
N GLN A 6 9.52 -11.66 -5.76
CA GLN A 6 9.77 -12.99 -5.21
C GLN A 6 9.33 -13.02 -3.74
N GLY A 7 8.08 -13.44 -3.53
CA GLY A 7 7.53 -13.74 -2.21
C GLY A 7 6.93 -12.53 -1.51
N PHE A 8 5.72 -12.69 -0.97
CA PHE A 8 5.08 -11.68 -0.15
C PHE A 8 5.49 -11.81 1.30
N ILE A 9 5.37 -10.71 2.04
CA ILE A 9 5.50 -10.74 3.49
C ILE A 9 4.26 -11.42 4.08
N GLU A 10 4.47 -12.56 4.75
CA GLU A 10 3.43 -13.25 5.52
C GLU A 10 3.27 -12.64 6.92
N ASN A 11 2.69 -11.45 6.99
CA ASN A 11 2.32 -10.81 8.24
C ASN A 11 0.82 -10.95 8.56
N GLU A 12 0.41 -10.44 9.71
CA GLU A 12 -0.98 -10.48 10.16
C GLU A 12 -1.91 -9.72 9.21
N GLN A 13 -1.49 -8.56 8.70
CA GLN A 13 -2.29 -7.80 7.73
C GLN A 13 -2.47 -8.57 6.42
N SER A 14 -1.43 -9.24 5.93
CA SER A 14 -1.46 -10.04 4.71
C SER A 14 -2.46 -11.20 4.84
N ARG A 15 -2.46 -11.90 5.99
CA ARG A 15 -3.43 -12.96 6.28
C ARG A 15 -4.86 -12.42 6.40
N ALA A 16 -5.05 -11.29 7.08
CA ALA A 16 -6.36 -10.67 7.23
C ALA A 16 -6.92 -10.19 5.88
N PHE A 17 -6.06 -9.59 5.04
CA PHE A 17 -6.39 -9.19 3.68
C PHE A 17 -6.82 -10.38 2.83
N GLU A 18 -6.04 -11.46 2.83
CA GLU A 18 -6.34 -12.65 2.04
C GLU A 18 -7.62 -13.35 2.52
N ALA A 19 -7.78 -13.51 3.83
CA ALA A 19 -9.02 -14.03 4.41
C ALA A 19 -10.24 -13.20 4.00
N ARG A 20 -10.12 -11.87 4.00
CA ARG A 20 -11.19 -11.00 3.53
C ARG A 20 -11.41 -11.17 2.04
N TRP A 21 -10.37 -11.14 1.21
CA TRP A 21 -10.44 -11.27 -0.24
C TRP A 21 -11.15 -12.57 -0.66
N LEU A 22 -10.78 -13.69 -0.04
CA LEU A 22 -11.36 -15.00 -0.31
C LEU A 22 -12.81 -15.12 0.24
N SER A 23 -13.23 -14.27 1.17
CA SER A 23 -14.61 -14.25 1.67
C SER A 23 -15.59 -13.46 0.79
N LEU A 24 -15.11 -12.74 -0.22
CA LEU A 24 -15.96 -11.91 -1.08
C LEU A 24 -16.75 -12.76 -2.08
N ASP A 25 -17.96 -12.33 -2.42
CA ASP A 25 -18.78 -12.99 -3.44
C ASP A 25 -18.25 -12.64 -4.86
N PRO A 26 -17.81 -13.62 -5.65
CA PRO A 26 -17.40 -13.39 -7.03
C PRO A 26 -18.52 -12.81 -7.91
N ALA A 27 -19.80 -12.99 -7.56
CA ALA A 27 -20.91 -12.38 -8.31
C ALA A 27 -20.96 -10.86 -8.15
N GLU A 28 -20.53 -10.33 -7.00
CA GLU A 28 -20.43 -8.88 -6.75
C GLU A 28 -19.06 -8.33 -7.17
N ILE A 29 -17.99 -9.09 -6.92
CA ILE A 29 -16.60 -8.71 -7.21
C ILE A 29 -15.94 -9.86 -8.00
N PRO A 30 -16.02 -9.86 -9.34
CA PRO A 30 -15.60 -10.99 -10.20
C PRO A 30 -14.17 -11.49 -10.02
N VAL A 31 -13.28 -10.62 -9.54
CA VAL A 31 -11.85 -10.92 -9.34
C VAL A 31 -11.52 -11.42 -7.93
N ALA A 32 -12.51 -11.49 -7.03
CA ALA A 32 -12.34 -11.90 -5.65
C ALA A 32 -13.09 -13.21 -5.34
N GLY A 33 -12.93 -13.69 -4.11
CA GLY A 33 -13.59 -14.90 -3.59
C GLY A 33 -12.73 -16.17 -3.63
N PRO A 34 -13.29 -17.32 -3.19
CA PRO A 34 -12.50 -18.51 -2.87
C PRO A 34 -11.72 -19.12 -4.05
N SER A 35 -12.24 -18.92 -5.27
CA SER A 35 -11.62 -19.44 -6.50
C SER A 35 -10.64 -18.46 -7.15
N ASN A 36 -10.54 -17.23 -6.62
CA ASN A 36 -9.73 -16.15 -7.19
C ASN A 36 -8.81 -15.58 -6.10
N PRO A 37 -7.69 -16.24 -5.79
CA PRO A 37 -6.71 -15.69 -4.85
C PRO A 37 -6.19 -14.33 -5.35
N PRO A 38 -5.84 -13.41 -4.44
CA PRO A 38 -5.42 -12.07 -4.83
C PRO A 38 -4.11 -12.12 -5.62
N SER A 39 -4.06 -11.38 -6.72
CA SER A 39 -2.83 -11.23 -7.51
C SER A 39 -1.80 -10.34 -6.81
N ASP A 40 -0.55 -10.41 -7.24
CA ASP A 40 0.54 -9.56 -6.78
C ASP A 40 0.20 -8.08 -6.94
N TYR A 41 -0.40 -7.71 -8.08
CA TYR A 41 -0.85 -6.35 -8.33
C TYR A 41 -1.95 -5.91 -7.38
N THR A 42 -2.85 -6.82 -6.99
CA THR A 42 -3.90 -6.52 -6.00
C THR A 42 -3.28 -6.15 -4.66
N ARG A 43 -2.25 -6.87 -4.23
CA ARG A 43 -1.51 -6.59 -2.98
C ARG A 43 -0.77 -5.26 -3.06
N LEU A 44 -0.10 -4.97 -4.19
CA LEU A 44 0.51 -3.65 -4.43
C LEU A 44 -0.51 -2.51 -4.37
N TYR A 45 -1.68 -2.67 -4.99
CA TYR A 45 -2.73 -1.64 -4.94
C TYR A 45 -3.26 -1.42 -3.53
N TYR A 46 -3.35 -2.47 -2.72
CA TYR A 46 -3.70 -2.34 -1.31
C TYR A 46 -2.66 -1.47 -0.58
N ASP A 47 -1.37 -1.78 -0.74
CA ASP A 47 -0.28 -1.00 -0.12
C ASP A 47 -0.23 0.44 -0.61
N MET A 48 -0.58 0.72 -1.88
CA MET A 48 -0.72 2.09 -2.39
C MET A 48 -1.80 2.88 -1.63
N VAL A 49 -2.95 2.27 -1.36
CA VAL A 49 -4.04 2.91 -0.60
C VAL A 49 -3.61 3.13 0.85
N ILE A 50 -2.95 2.16 1.48
CA ILE A 50 -2.43 2.30 2.84
C ILE A 50 -1.35 3.39 2.91
N THR A 51 -0.51 3.50 1.88
CA THR A 51 0.50 4.56 1.77
C THR A 51 -0.15 5.94 1.80
N ALA A 52 -1.22 6.14 1.00
CA ALA A 52 -1.96 7.39 1.00
C ALA A 52 -2.61 7.69 2.37
N ALA A 53 -3.19 6.68 3.03
CA ALA A 53 -3.77 6.83 4.35
C ALA A 53 -2.73 7.22 5.41
N LYS A 54 -1.55 6.60 5.38
CA LYS A 54 -0.44 6.93 6.28
C LYS A 54 0.14 8.31 6.02
N ALA A 55 0.19 8.75 4.76
CA ALA A 55 0.59 10.13 4.44
C ALA A 55 -0.40 11.16 5.03
N ILE A 56 -1.71 10.87 4.99
CA ILE A 56 -2.73 11.71 5.66
C ILE A 56 -2.48 11.74 7.17
N GLU A 57 -2.23 10.60 7.79
CA GLU A 57 -1.94 10.49 9.22
C GLU A 57 -0.70 11.32 9.61
N LEU A 58 0.37 11.24 8.81
CA LEU A 58 1.58 12.06 8.99
C LEU A 58 1.24 13.56 8.93
N LEU A 59 0.55 14.00 7.88
CA LEU A 59 0.16 15.40 7.71
C LEU A 59 -0.73 15.90 8.85
N GLN A 60 -1.63 15.05 9.35
CA GLN A 60 -2.46 15.36 10.51
C GLN A 60 -1.63 15.49 11.79
N SER A 61 -0.67 14.60 12.02
CA SER A 61 0.20 14.64 13.21
C SER A 61 1.09 15.88 13.25
N GLU A 62 1.43 16.45 12.09
CA GLU A 62 2.25 17.65 11.96
C GLU A 62 1.45 18.95 12.05
N GLY A 63 0.13 18.87 12.19
CA GLY A 63 -0.75 20.03 12.17
C GLY A 63 -0.93 20.65 10.77
N ASN A 64 -0.45 19.97 9.73
CA ASN A 64 -0.56 20.39 8.32
C ASN A 64 -1.93 19.99 7.70
N PHE A 65 -2.77 19.29 8.46
CA PHE A 65 -4.11 18.90 8.03
C PHE A 65 -5.17 19.82 8.65
N HIS A 66 -5.65 20.79 7.90
CA HIS A 66 -6.90 21.48 8.22
C HIS A 66 -8.00 20.96 7.30
N LEU A 67 -9.11 20.49 7.88
CA LEU A 67 -10.27 19.88 7.20
C LEU A 67 -10.87 20.69 6.04
N HIS A 68 -10.45 21.95 5.87
CA HIS A 68 -10.96 22.87 4.85
C HIS A 68 -9.86 23.57 4.02
N SER A 69 -8.58 23.25 4.24
CA SER A 69 -7.50 23.80 3.41
C SER A 69 -7.04 22.79 2.38
N ARG A 70 -6.80 23.26 1.15
CA ARG A 70 -6.11 22.45 0.15
C ARG A 70 -4.67 22.26 0.60
N ILE A 71 -4.21 21.01 0.60
CA ILE A 71 -2.80 20.65 0.80
C ILE A 71 -2.13 20.76 -0.57
N SER A 72 -0.96 21.40 -0.64
CA SER A 72 -0.24 21.57 -1.90
C SER A 72 0.32 20.23 -2.39
N GLY A 73 0.61 20.13 -3.70
CA GLY A 73 1.17 18.92 -4.28
C GLY A 73 2.55 18.58 -3.72
N GLU A 74 3.34 19.60 -3.38
CA GLU A 74 4.66 19.46 -2.77
C GLU A 74 4.58 18.86 -1.37
N ILE A 75 3.66 19.37 -0.54
CA ILE A 75 3.42 18.83 0.82
C ILE A 75 2.96 17.36 0.74
N TRP A 76 2.09 17.05 -0.22
CA TRP A 76 1.68 15.67 -0.49
C TRP A 76 2.83 14.76 -0.90
N ALA A 77 3.63 15.20 -1.88
CA ALA A 77 4.75 14.43 -2.38
C ALA A 77 5.79 14.18 -1.27
N ASP A 78 6.07 15.18 -0.45
CA ASP A 78 7.00 15.06 0.67
C ASP A 78 6.47 14.12 1.76
N ALA A 79 5.17 14.18 2.09
CA ALA A 79 4.56 13.26 3.03
C ALA A 79 4.58 11.82 2.53
N LEU A 80 4.25 11.58 1.25
CA LEU A 80 4.26 10.25 0.64
C LEU A 80 5.67 9.63 0.68
N ARG A 81 6.72 10.40 0.34
CA ARG A 81 8.11 9.88 0.37
C ARG A 81 8.60 9.51 1.78
N ARG A 82 7.96 10.06 2.81
CA ARG A 82 8.30 9.78 4.22
C ARG A 82 7.54 8.61 4.82
N VAL A 83 6.57 8.05 4.10
CA VAL A 83 5.84 6.86 4.55
C VAL A 83 6.78 5.66 4.53
N GLU A 84 6.83 4.95 5.66
CA GLU A 84 7.58 3.72 5.83
C GLU A 84 6.79 2.74 6.69
N PHE A 85 6.55 1.52 6.19
CA PHE A 85 5.84 0.47 6.93
C PHE A 85 6.03 -0.91 6.29
N GLU A 86 5.76 -1.96 7.06
CA GLU A 86 5.65 -3.33 6.54
C GLU A 86 4.30 -3.49 5.82
N GLY A 87 4.34 -3.51 4.48
CA GLY A 87 3.16 -3.74 3.64
C GLY A 87 2.79 -5.22 3.52
N ILE A 88 1.73 -5.51 2.77
CA ILE A 88 1.32 -6.89 2.49
C ILE A 88 1.96 -7.44 1.21
N SER A 89 2.49 -6.57 0.36
CA SER A 89 3.28 -6.93 -0.81
C SER A 89 4.76 -6.99 -0.47
N GLU A 90 5.29 -5.94 0.16
CA GLU A 90 6.69 -5.80 0.55
C GLU A 90 6.86 -4.72 1.63
N TYR A 91 8.10 -4.47 2.07
CA TYR A 91 8.39 -3.34 2.93
C TYR A 91 8.31 -2.04 2.13
N ILE A 92 7.40 -1.15 2.51
CA ILE A 92 7.15 0.08 1.79
C ILE A 92 8.08 1.17 2.31
N LYS A 93 8.95 1.66 1.43
CA LYS A 93 9.84 2.80 1.66
C LYS A 93 10.18 3.44 0.32
N PHE A 94 10.27 4.76 0.28
CA PHE A 94 10.56 5.49 -0.94
C PHE A 94 11.91 6.20 -0.88
N ASP A 95 12.57 6.33 -2.04
CA ASP A 95 13.76 7.13 -2.18
C ASP A 95 13.44 8.62 -2.44
N ALA A 96 14.47 9.43 -2.67
CA ALA A 96 14.32 10.86 -2.94
C ALA A 96 13.54 11.18 -4.23
N ASN A 97 13.52 10.26 -5.20
CA ASN A 97 12.75 10.41 -6.43
C ASN A 97 11.29 9.95 -6.27
N GLY A 98 10.97 9.26 -5.17
CA GLY A 98 9.68 8.63 -4.95
C GLY A 98 9.60 7.22 -5.52
N ASP A 99 10.75 6.62 -5.88
CA ASP A 99 10.80 5.23 -6.30
C ASP A 99 10.74 4.32 -5.07
N LEU A 100 9.95 3.24 -5.18
CA LEU A 100 9.87 2.22 -4.14
C LEU A 100 11.23 1.54 -3.99
N GLN A 101 11.78 1.57 -2.79
CA GLN A 101 13.02 0.87 -2.44
C GLN A 101 12.72 -0.60 -2.18
N ALA A 102 12.55 -1.36 -3.26
CA ALA A 102 12.32 -2.79 -3.17
C ALA A 102 13.52 -3.50 -2.55
N ALA A 103 13.25 -4.36 -1.55
CA ALA A 103 14.24 -5.26 -0.99
C ALA A 103 14.49 -6.40 -1.98
N TYR A 104 15.40 -6.21 -2.94
CA TYR A 104 15.95 -7.34 -3.69
C TYR A 104 16.84 -8.16 -2.76
N ASN A 105 16.35 -9.29 -2.27
CA ASN A 105 17.23 -10.32 -1.73
C ASN A 105 17.97 -10.95 -2.92
N VAL A 106 19.27 -10.68 -3.02
CA VAL A 106 20.19 -11.32 -3.98
C VAL A 106 20.68 -12.64 -3.39
#